data_AF-A0A1I6PIJ2-F1
#
_entry.id   AF-A0A1I6PIJ2-F1
#
_cell.length_a   1.000
_cell.length_b   1.000
_cell.length_c   1.000
_cell.angle_alpha   90.00
_cell.angle_beta   90.00
_cell.angle_gamma   90.00
#
_symmetry.space_group_name_H-M   'P 1'
#
loop_
_entity.id
_entity.type
_entity.pdbx_description
1 polymer ?
#
loop_
_entity_poly.entity_id
_entity_poly.type
_entity_poly.pdbx_seq_one_letter_code
_entity_poly.pdbx_strand_id
1 'polypeptide(L)'
;MKDYCTICCTPTNHEIVHQKKITNDPSEDFYWHESYEIIKCMGCDNIQFRKVSWDESMYGWDYDNQTEVAYTEKTYFPPSINDHKRLKNFYEIPQRIRIVYNETLECLKNKCYLLAGAGLRAIIEAICLDQKITGKELATKINNLTKSKLITEKDSHRLHSIRFLGNDSVHEMEVPKESKLRIALDIVEHLINNLYLIDIDANEHLDTIISDYDTFKRMVIKKLGVTTNNSQQTIKAILDKDYRRIEPSYLNNFIQELIEEIKKGTIANIALGDTKIHAEGKPPVQYFVKVEVPKEKQLEEK
;
A
#
# COMPACT_ATOMS: atom_id res chain seq x y z
N MET A 1 3.38 31.59 -10.71
CA MET A 1 4.83 31.25 -10.71
C MET A 1 5.03 29.75 -10.88
N LYS A 2 6.18 29.26 -11.35
CA LYS A 2 6.48 27.81 -11.36
C LYS A 2 7.09 27.38 -10.04
N ASP A 3 6.57 26.30 -9.44
CA ASP A 3 7.12 25.71 -8.21
C ASP A 3 6.77 24.23 -8.04
N TYR A 4 7.42 23.52 -7.12
CA TYR A 4 7.15 22.10 -6.87
C TYR A 4 5.84 21.90 -6.11
N CYS A 5 4.97 21.00 -6.59
CA CYS A 5 3.77 20.58 -5.87
C CYS A 5 3.98 19.20 -5.25
N THR A 6 3.76 19.07 -3.93
CA THR A 6 3.96 17.82 -3.18
C THR A 6 2.94 16.73 -3.51
N ILE A 7 1.76 17.10 -4.03
CA ILE A 7 0.72 16.15 -4.46
C ILE A 7 0.94 15.69 -5.91
N CYS A 8 1.26 16.62 -6.82
CA CYS A 8 1.58 16.28 -8.20
C CYS A 8 2.93 15.57 -8.33
N CYS A 9 3.86 15.83 -7.41
CA CYS A 9 5.27 15.42 -7.44
C CYS A 9 6.01 15.91 -8.68
N THR A 10 5.76 17.17 -9.08
CA THR A 10 6.38 17.79 -10.25
C THR A 10 6.29 19.32 -10.17
N PRO A 11 7.18 20.07 -10.85
CA PRO A 11 7.02 21.51 -11.02
C PRO A 11 5.72 21.85 -11.76
N THR A 12 4.87 22.66 -11.13
CA THR A 12 3.58 23.11 -11.67
C THR A 12 3.42 24.63 -11.51
N ASN A 13 2.41 25.19 -12.16
CA ASN A 13 2.03 26.58 -11.95
C ASN A 13 1.35 26.73 -10.58
N HIS A 14 1.77 27.73 -9.83
CA HIS A 14 1.22 28.08 -8.52
C HIS A 14 0.82 29.55 -8.46
N GLU A 15 -0.26 29.80 -7.72
CA GLU A 15 -0.70 31.12 -7.26
C GLU A 15 -0.15 31.37 -5.84
N ILE A 16 0.31 32.59 -5.55
CA ILE A 16 0.61 33.01 -4.18
C ILE A 16 -0.68 33.55 -3.58
N VAL A 17 -1.26 32.79 -2.66
CA VAL A 17 -2.52 33.15 -1.97
C VAL A 17 -2.26 34.24 -0.92
N HIS A 18 -1.15 34.13 -0.19
CA HIS A 18 -0.73 35.11 0.79
C HIS A 18 0.79 35.13 0.92
N GLN A 19 1.35 36.30 1.22
CA GLN A 19 2.79 36.47 1.43
C GLN A 19 3.05 37.50 2.52
N LYS A 20 3.98 37.19 3.43
CA LYS A 20 4.60 38.14 4.34
C LYS A 20 6.11 38.17 4.08
N LYS A 21 6.66 39.35 3.81
CA LYS A 21 8.11 39.57 3.68
C LYS A 21 8.68 40.18 4.96
N ILE A 22 9.89 39.76 5.31
CA ILE A 22 10.73 40.29 6.38
C ILE A 22 12.11 40.54 5.78
N THR A 23 12.76 41.64 6.16
CA THR A 23 14.09 42.02 5.68
C THR A 23 14.96 42.44 6.85
N ASN A 24 16.26 42.62 6.62
CA ASN A 24 17.16 43.26 7.57
C ASN A 24 16.69 44.67 7.96
N ASP A 25 17.14 45.14 9.12
CA ASP A 25 16.98 46.53 9.51
C ASP A 25 17.86 47.41 8.59
N PRO A 26 17.39 48.58 8.14
CA PRO A 26 18.19 49.48 7.29
C PRO A 26 19.52 49.94 7.90
N SER A 27 19.71 49.81 9.22
CA SER A 27 20.95 50.13 9.93
C SER A 27 21.96 48.98 9.99
N GLU A 28 21.58 47.77 9.57
CA GLU A 28 22.47 46.61 9.51
C GLU A 28 23.22 46.56 8.17
N ASP A 29 24.52 46.24 8.23
CA ASP A 29 25.39 46.16 7.05
C ASP A 29 25.24 44.86 6.24
N PHE A 30 24.35 43.94 6.66
CA PHE A 30 24.14 42.64 6.02
C PHE A 30 22.72 42.53 5.47
N TYR A 31 22.59 42.42 4.15
CA TYR A 31 21.29 42.37 3.49
C TYR A 31 20.74 40.96 3.39
N TRP A 32 19.53 40.77 3.92
CA TRP A 32 18.79 39.52 3.79
C TRP A 32 17.29 39.79 3.69
N HIS A 33 16.58 38.86 3.05
CA HIS A 33 15.13 38.86 3.09
C HIS A 33 14.57 37.45 3.15
N GLU A 34 13.45 37.34 3.85
CA GLU A 34 12.66 36.12 3.95
C GLU A 34 11.23 36.42 3.51
N SER A 35 10.63 35.49 2.78
CA SER A 35 9.21 35.53 2.47
C SER A 35 8.53 34.25 2.94
N TYR A 36 7.44 34.42 3.68
CA TYR A 36 6.57 33.36 4.16
C TYR A 36 5.31 33.38 3.31
N GLU A 37 5.06 32.29 2.60
CA GLU A 37 4.09 32.26 1.52
C GLU A 37 3.16 31.06 1.66
N ILE A 38 1.87 31.31 1.46
CA ILE A 38 0.87 30.28 1.19
C ILE A 38 0.69 30.24 -0.32
N ILE A 39 0.98 29.10 -0.94
CA ILE A 39 0.86 28.93 -2.38
C ILE A 39 -0.14 27.83 -2.71
N LYS A 40 -0.88 28.01 -3.80
CA LYS A 40 -1.90 27.09 -4.30
C LYS A 40 -1.47 26.54 -5.66
N CYS A 41 -1.42 25.22 -5.81
CA CYS A 41 -1.15 24.56 -7.08
C CYS A 41 -2.34 24.76 -8.04
N MET A 42 -2.08 25.28 -9.24
CA MET A 42 -3.10 25.52 -10.26
C MET A 42 -3.47 24.26 -11.06
N GLY A 43 -2.90 23.10 -10.71
CA GLY A 43 -3.21 21.82 -11.33
C GLY A 43 -4.09 20.90 -10.46
N CYS A 44 -3.81 20.82 -9.15
CA CYS A 44 -4.54 19.97 -8.22
C CYS A 44 -5.18 20.72 -7.04
N ASP A 45 -5.15 22.06 -7.06
CA ASP A 45 -5.64 22.94 -6.00
C ASP A 45 -4.99 22.76 -4.62
N ASN A 46 -3.92 21.96 -4.49
CA ASN A 46 -3.20 21.76 -3.24
C ASN A 46 -2.63 23.07 -2.69
N ILE A 47 -2.90 23.33 -1.41
CA ILE A 47 -2.35 24.48 -0.68
C ILE A 47 -1.13 24.01 0.13
N GLN A 48 -0.02 24.74 0.02
CA GLN A 48 1.21 24.46 0.76
C GLN A 48 1.83 25.76 1.28
N PHE A 49 2.48 25.67 2.43
CA PHE A 49 3.26 26.77 2.99
C PHE A 49 4.71 26.63 2.58
N ARG A 50 5.38 27.73 2.24
CA ARG A 50 6.82 27.75 2.02
C ARG A 50 7.46 28.98 2.65
N LYS A 51 8.71 28.82 3.05
CA LYS A 51 9.63 29.89 3.41
C LYS A 51 10.67 30.01 2.31
N VAL A 52 10.86 31.21 1.78
CA VAL A 52 11.91 31.52 0.80
C VAL A 52 12.89 32.46 1.49
N SER A 53 14.16 32.12 1.49
CA SER A 53 15.23 32.89 2.11
C SER A 53 16.26 33.29 1.06
N TRP A 54 16.78 34.49 1.21
CA TRP A 54 17.88 35.03 0.42
C TRP A 54 18.74 35.93 1.31
N ASP A 55 20.05 35.90 1.09
CA ASP A 55 20.98 36.86 1.65
C ASP A 55 22.05 37.25 0.60
N GLU A 56 22.79 38.32 0.90
CA GLU A 56 23.81 38.88 0.02
C GLU A 56 24.99 37.95 -0.30
N SER A 57 25.13 36.80 0.36
CA SER A 57 26.13 35.78 0.01
C SER A 57 25.59 34.73 -0.98
N MET A 58 24.29 34.73 -1.27
CA MET A 58 23.62 33.70 -2.07
C MET A 58 23.69 33.96 -3.57
N TYR A 59 24.90 33.88 -4.11
CA TYR A 59 25.20 33.98 -5.53
C TYR A 59 25.89 32.71 -6.05
N GLY A 60 25.57 32.34 -7.29
CA GLY A 60 26.18 31.22 -7.99
C GLY A 60 26.63 31.63 -9.39
N TRP A 61 27.53 30.85 -9.98
CA TRP A 61 28.00 31.10 -11.34
C TRP A 61 27.13 30.38 -12.38
N ASP A 62 26.48 31.15 -13.26
CA ASP A 62 25.83 30.64 -14.46
C ASP A 62 26.88 30.49 -15.57
N TYR A 63 27.27 29.24 -15.84
CA TYR A 63 28.26 28.93 -16.87
C TYR A 63 27.77 29.18 -18.29
N ASP A 64 26.46 29.08 -18.55
CA ASP A 64 25.90 29.25 -19.88
C ASP A 64 25.92 30.73 -20.27
N ASN A 65 25.55 31.60 -19.33
CA ASN A 65 25.53 33.05 -19.54
C ASN A 65 26.80 33.77 -19.09
N GLN A 66 27.76 33.06 -18.48
CA GLN A 66 29.00 33.59 -17.91
C GLN A 66 28.76 34.76 -16.94
N THR A 67 27.76 34.62 -16.08
CA THR A 67 27.37 35.68 -15.13
C THR A 67 27.09 35.12 -13.75
N GLU A 68 27.24 35.98 -12.74
CA GLU A 68 26.84 35.68 -11.38
C GLU A 68 25.32 35.88 -11.23
N VAL A 69 24.65 34.90 -10.64
CA VAL A 69 23.19 34.88 -10.47
C VAL A 69 22.84 34.62 -9.01
N ALA A 70 21.98 35.47 -8.46
CA ALA A 70 21.41 35.26 -7.14
C ALA A 70 20.50 34.03 -7.13
N TYR A 71 20.53 33.24 -6.07
CA TYR A 71 19.61 32.11 -5.86
C TYR A 71 18.95 32.21 -4.49
N THR A 72 17.76 31.61 -4.35
CA THR A 72 17.01 31.59 -3.08
C THR A 72 16.91 30.18 -2.54
N GLU A 73 16.99 30.02 -1.23
CA GLU A 73 16.65 28.76 -0.56
C GLU A 73 15.15 28.67 -0.31
N LYS A 74 14.57 27.48 -0.51
CA LYS A 74 13.14 27.23 -0.32
C LYS A 74 12.94 26.07 0.65
N THR A 75 12.17 26.32 1.72
CA THR A 75 11.73 25.30 2.67
C THR A 75 10.22 25.16 2.61
N TYR A 76 9.72 23.94 2.44
CA TYR A 76 8.29 23.65 2.30
C TYR A 76 7.72 23.01 3.57
N PHE A 77 6.48 23.33 3.88
CA PHE A 77 5.75 22.77 5.01
C PHE A 77 4.33 22.31 4.61
N PRO A 78 3.90 21.12 5.05
CA PRO A 78 4.70 20.12 5.77
C PRO A 78 5.84 19.56 4.90
N PRO A 79 6.94 19.06 5.50
CA PRO A 79 8.04 18.49 4.74
C PRO A 79 7.59 17.26 3.96
N SER A 80 8.17 17.08 2.78
CA SER A 80 7.88 15.97 1.88
C SER A 80 9.16 15.32 1.38
N ILE A 81 9.07 14.03 1.05
CA ILE A 81 10.15 13.33 0.33
C ILE A 81 9.97 13.66 -1.15
N ASN A 82 10.98 14.30 -1.76
CA ASN A 82 10.93 14.62 -3.18
C ASN A 82 10.71 13.36 -4.02
N ASP A 83 9.81 13.46 -5.00
CA ASP A 83 9.50 12.45 -6.02
C ASP A 83 9.04 11.11 -5.45
N HIS A 84 8.49 11.14 -4.22
CA HIS A 84 7.93 9.98 -3.56
C HIS A 84 6.43 10.17 -3.35
N LYS A 85 5.67 9.11 -3.61
CA LYS A 85 4.25 9.02 -3.27
C LYS A 85 4.08 7.85 -2.32
N ARG A 86 3.26 8.06 -1.30
CA ARG A 86 2.81 6.98 -0.42
C ARG A 86 2.14 5.87 -1.22
N LEU A 87 2.31 4.63 -0.77
CA LEU A 87 1.63 3.46 -1.32
C LEU A 87 0.12 3.69 -1.49
N LYS A 88 -0.42 3.31 -2.65
CA LYS A 88 -1.87 3.26 -2.92
C LYS A 88 -2.53 2.18 -2.07
N ASN A 89 -3.85 2.27 -1.89
CA ASN A 89 -4.62 1.31 -1.08
C ASN A 89 -4.02 1.10 0.32
N PHE A 90 -3.43 2.16 0.89
CA PHE A 90 -2.65 2.09 2.12
C PHE A 90 -3.38 1.42 3.28
N TYR A 91 -4.70 1.55 3.36
CA TYR A 91 -5.52 1.00 4.43
C TYR A 91 -5.69 -0.53 4.37
N GLU A 92 -5.42 -1.15 3.22
CA GLU A 92 -5.46 -2.59 3.02
C GLU A 92 -4.23 -3.30 3.64
N ILE A 93 -3.18 -2.53 3.92
CA ILE A 93 -1.98 -3.04 4.59
C ILE A 93 -2.30 -3.31 6.08
N PRO A 94 -1.81 -4.42 6.65
CA PRO A 94 -1.95 -4.71 8.08
C PRO A 94 -1.53 -3.54 8.99
N GLN A 95 -2.33 -3.27 10.03
CA GLN A 95 -2.17 -2.07 10.88
C GLN A 95 -0.76 -1.91 11.44
N ARG A 96 -0.12 -3.00 11.89
CA ARG A 96 1.24 -2.96 12.46
C ARG A 96 2.26 -2.47 11.44
N ILE A 97 2.17 -2.94 10.19
CA ILE A 97 3.04 -2.53 9.10
C ILE A 97 2.78 -1.06 8.75
N ARG A 98 1.51 -0.64 8.70
CA ARG A 98 1.11 0.75 8.43
C ARG A 98 1.71 1.75 9.42
N ILE A 99 1.69 1.43 10.70
CA ILE A 99 2.22 2.30 11.76
C ILE A 99 3.72 2.53 11.53
N VAL A 100 4.50 1.46 11.48
CA VAL A 100 5.96 1.55 11.35
C VAL A 100 6.37 2.19 10.02
N TYR A 101 5.66 1.87 8.93
CA TYR A 101 5.91 2.50 7.63
C TYR A 101 5.68 4.01 7.67
N ASN A 102 4.57 4.48 8.27
CA ASN A 102 4.31 5.92 8.37
C ASN A 102 5.34 6.63 9.23
N GLU A 103 5.70 6.06 10.38
CA GLU A 103 6.74 6.62 11.25
C GLU A 103 8.09 6.69 10.53
N THR A 104 8.41 5.68 9.71
CA THR A 104 9.61 5.68 8.87
C THR A 104 9.57 6.78 7.82
N LEU A 105 8.42 6.98 7.14
CA LEU A 105 8.23 8.09 6.20
C LEU A 105 8.37 9.45 6.89
N GLU A 106 7.80 9.62 8.08
CA GLU A 106 7.94 10.87 8.84
C GLU A 106 9.41 11.13 9.24
N CYS A 107 10.16 10.09 9.62
CA CYS A 107 11.59 10.21 9.86
C CYS A 107 12.33 10.67 8.59
N LEU A 108 12.00 10.13 7.43
CA LEU A 108 12.62 10.53 6.16
C LEU A 108 12.27 11.96 5.77
N LYS A 109 11.00 12.38 5.88
CA LYS A 109 10.55 13.75 5.64
C LYS A 109 11.30 14.76 6.50
N ASN A 110 11.51 14.42 7.77
CA ASN A 110 12.18 15.29 8.75
C ASN A 110 13.70 15.09 8.81
N LYS A 111 14.27 14.32 7.88
CA LYS A 111 15.71 14.03 7.80
C LYS A 111 16.31 13.36 9.04
N CYS A 112 15.48 12.65 9.82
CA CYS A 112 15.88 11.81 10.94
C CYS A 112 16.45 10.46 10.44
N TYR A 113 17.56 10.51 9.70
CA TYR A 113 18.08 9.39 8.91
C TYR A 113 18.50 8.16 9.73
N LEU A 114 19.02 8.36 10.93
CA LEU A 114 19.35 7.27 11.84
C LEU A 114 18.10 6.46 12.22
N LEU A 115 17.02 7.14 12.61
CA LEU A 115 15.74 6.49 12.95
C LEU A 115 15.04 5.92 11.71
N ALA A 116 15.18 6.55 10.55
CA ALA A 116 14.68 5.98 9.30
C ALA A 116 15.36 4.63 8.97
N GLY A 117 16.67 4.50 9.19
CA GLY A 117 17.39 3.23 9.04
C GLY A 117 16.84 2.13 9.97
N ALA A 118 16.58 2.47 11.23
CA ALA A 118 15.93 1.56 12.18
C ALA A 118 14.49 1.21 11.76
N GLY A 119 13.72 2.20 11.30
CA GLY A 119 12.35 2.05 10.84
C GLY A 119 12.23 1.08 9.66
N LEU A 120 13.11 1.21 8.66
CA LEU A 120 13.15 0.30 7.51
C LEU A 120 13.34 -1.16 7.91
N ARG A 121 14.23 -1.43 8.87
CA ARG A 121 14.41 -2.76 9.45
C ARG A 121 13.15 -3.23 10.19
N ALA A 122 12.54 -2.34 10.96
CA ALA A 122 11.31 -2.64 11.71
C ALA A 122 10.12 -2.95 10.79
N ILE A 123 10.04 -2.37 9.59
CA ILE A 123 9.03 -2.74 8.60
C ILE A 123 9.19 -4.19 8.17
N ILE A 124 10.42 -4.65 7.89
CA ILE A 124 10.68 -6.06 7.52
C ILE A 124 10.28 -6.98 8.68
N GLU A 125 10.58 -6.59 9.91
CA GLU A 125 10.17 -7.32 11.11
C GLU A 125 8.64 -7.42 11.22
N ALA A 126 7.92 -6.32 11.00
CA ALA A 126 6.47 -6.27 11.02
C ALA A 126 5.85 -7.17 9.94
N ILE A 127 6.43 -7.20 8.73
CA ILE A 127 6.03 -8.12 7.66
C ILE A 127 6.23 -9.58 8.08
N CYS A 128 7.38 -9.91 8.68
CA CYS A 128 7.63 -11.28 9.15
C CYS A 128 6.63 -11.72 10.22
N LEU A 129 6.26 -10.81 11.13
CA LEU A 129 5.25 -11.08 12.16
C LEU A 129 3.86 -11.31 11.56
N ASP A 130 3.46 -10.50 10.59
CA ASP A 130 2.17 -10.62 9.91
C ASP A 130 2.06 -11.94 9.12
N GLN A 131 3.13 -12.29 8.39
CA GLN A 131 3.26 -13.55 7.65
C GLN A 131 3.52 -14.77 8.55
N LYS A 132 3.48 -14.61 9.88
CA LYS A 132 3.68 -15.67 10.89
C LYS A 132 5.01 -16.41 10.71
N ILE A 133 6.04 -15.73 10.22
CA ILE A 133 7.38 -16.30 10.01
C ILE A 133 8.12 -16.36 11.34
N THR A 134 8.51 -17.57 11.72
CA THR A 134 9.25 -17.82 12.96
C THR A 134 10.75 -17.66 12.75
N GLY A 135 11.45 -17.25 13.82
CA GLY A 135 12.89 -17.07 13.84
C GLY A 135 13.33 -16.21 15.02
N LYS A 136 14.49 -16.52 15.61
CA LYS A 136 15.03 -15.74 16.75
C LYS A 136 15.53 -14.37 16.31
N GLU A 137 16.15 -14.31 15.14
CA GLU A 137 16.75 -13.10 14.58
C GLU A 137 16.14 -12.79 13.21
N LEU A 138 16.14 -11.51 12.83
CA LEU A 138 15.66 -11.06 11.53
C LEU A 138 16.38 -11.77 10.37
N ALA A 139 17.65 -12.13 10.56
CA ALA A 139 18.42 -12.95 9.62
C ALA A 139 17.71 -14.26 9.26
N THR A 140 17.27 -15.00 10.28
CA THR A 140 16.56 -16.27 10.12
C THR A 140 15.19 -16.05 9.51
N LYS A 141 14.49 -14.99 9.92
CA LYS A 141 13.15 -14.66 9.40
C LYS A 141 13.18 -14.35 7.90
N ILE A 142 14.13 -13.54 7.43
CA ILE A 142 14.32 -13.25 5.99
C ILE A 142 14.58 -14.55 5.22
N ASN A 143 15.45 -15.43 5.72
CA ASN A 143 15.69 -16.71 5.07
C ASN A 143 14.45 -17.61 5.04
N ASN A 144 13.62 -17.57 6.08
CA ASN A 144 12.39 -18.34 6.15
C ASN A 144 11.29 -17.78 5.24
N LEU A 145 11.23 -16.46 4.99
CA LEU A 145 10.35 -15.86 3.96
C LEU A 145 10.65 -16.44 2.57
N THR A 146 11.92 -16.65 2.23
CA THR A 146 12.32 -17.29 0.97
C THR A 146 11.90 -18.75 0.92
N LYS A 147 12.11 -19.49 2.02
CA LYS A 147 11.72 -20.91 2.12
C LYS A 147 10.19 -21.10 2.00
N SER A 148 9.40 -20.17 2.51
CA SER A 148 7.95 -20.16 2.36
C SER A 148 7.48 -19.65 0.99
N LYS A 149 8.42 -19.34 0.07
CA LYS A 149 8.16 -18.84 -1.29
C LYS A 149 7.36 -17.53 -1.34
N LEU A 150 7.38 -16.75 -0.26
CA LEU A 150 6.75 -15.43 -0.22
C LEU A 150 7.61 -14.36 -0.91
N ILE A 151 8.92 -14.59 -0.98
CA ILE A 151 9.88 -13.71 -1.66
C ILE A 151 10.88 -14.53 -2.46
N THR A 152 11.55 -13.88 -3.42
CA THR A 152 12.64 -14.50 -4.18
C THR A 152 13.97 -14.46 -3.43
N GLU A 153 14.96 -15.27 -3.86
CA GLU A 153 16.32 -15.18 -3.32
C GLU A 153 16.94 -13.79 -3.50
N LYS A 154 16.66 -13.14 -4.64
CA LYS A 154 17.14 -11.78 -4.92
C LYS A 154 16.58 -10.77 -3.91
N ASP A 155 15.30 -10.91 -3.55
CA ASP A 155 14.68 -10.05 -2.55
C ASP A 155 15.29 -10.30 -1.17
N SER A 156 15.52 -11.56 -0.80
CA SER A 156 16.23 -11.92 0.44
C SER A 156 17.59 -11.21 0.57
N HIS A 157 18.40 -11.20 -0.49
CA HIS A 157 19.69 -10.49 -0.48
C HIS A 157 19.51 -8.98 -0.23
N ARG A 158 18.54 -8.35 -0.89
CA ARG A 158 18.22 -6.92 -0.70
C ARG A 158 17.75 -6.64 0.74
N LEU A 159 16.89 -7.50 1.30
CA LEU A 159 16.42 -7.36 2.67
C LEU A 159 17.55 -7.53 3.70
N HIS A 160 18.53 -8.42 3.43
CA HIS A 160 19.74 -8.50 4.25
C HIS A 160 20.57 -7.21 4.20
N SER A 161 20.67 -6.53 3.05
CA SER A 161 21.31 -5.21 2.97
C SER A 161 20.62 -4.17 3.86
N ILE A 162 19.29 -4.19 3.92
CA ILE A 162 18.51 -3.29 4.79
C ILE A 162 18.66 -3.68 6.26
N ARG A 163 18.71 -4.98 6.55
CA ARG A 163 18.99 -5.49 7.90
C ARG A 163 20.34 -4.98 8.42
N PHE A 164 21.37 -4.98 7.59
CA PHE A 164 22.69 -4.42 7.93
C PHE A 164 22.59 -2.91 8.14
N LEU A 165 22.00 -2.18 7.19
CA LEU A 165 21.80 -0.72 7.29
C LEU A 165 21.13 -0.31 8.62
N GLY A 166 20.07 -1.03 9.01
CA GLY A 166 19.37 -0.77 10.27
C GLY A 166 20.15 -1.20 11.51
N ASN A 167 20.96 -2.26 11.42
CA ASN A 167 21.87 -2.64 12.51
C ASN A 167 22.91 -1.53 12.74
N ASP A 168 23.56 -1.07 11.67
CA ASP A 168 24.61 -0.05 11.76
C ASP A 168 24.02 1.26 12.33
N SER A 169 22.78 1.59 11.96
CA SER A 169 22.07 2.76 12.50
C SER A 169 21.81 2.67 14.01
N VAL A 170 21.42 1.49 14.53
CA VAL A 170 21.02 1.33 15.94
C VAL A 170 22.18 0.95 16.86
N HIS A 171 23.09 0.10 16.39
CA HIS A 171 24.18 -0.43 17.22
C HIS A 171 25.44 0.42 17.12
N GLU A 172 25.77 0.91 15.92
CA GLU A 172 26.98 1.71 15.68
C GLU A 172 26.70 3.23 15.64
N MET A 173 25.42 3.62 15.70
CA MET A 173 24.97 5.02 15.56
C MET A 173 25.45 5.68 14.25
N GLU A 174 25.69 4.87 13.20
CA GLU A 174 26.09 5.37 11.90
C GLU A 174 24.88 6.00 11.20
N VAL A 175 24.97 7.29 10.87
CA VAL A 175 23.91 8.01 10.17
C VAL A 175 23.95 7.66 8.67
N PRO A 176 22.93 6.98 8.12
CA PRO A 176 22.93 6.65 6.71
C PRO A 176 22.76 7.88 5.82
N LYS A 177 23.34 7.84 4.62
CA LYS A 177 23.04 8.83 3.57
C LYS A 177 21.60 8.69 3.08
N GLU A 178 20.94 9.80 2.79
CA GLU A 178 19.57 9.84 2.26
C GLU A 178 19.41 8.93 1.02
N SER A 179 20.40 8.93 0.11
CA SER A 179 20.35 8.09 -1.09
C SER A 179 20.28 6.59 -0.78
N LYS A 180 20.98 6.10 0.26
CA LYS A 180 20.89 4.70 0.70
C LYS A 180 19.50 4.40 1.26
N LEU A 181 18.96 5.32 2.07
CA LEU A 181 17.64 5.16 2.69
C LEU A 181 16.51 5.15 1.64
N ARG A 182 16.61 5.99 0.60
CA ARG A 182 15.64 6.01 -0.50
C ARG A 182 15.60 4.66 -1.24
N ILE A 183 16.77 4.10 -1.59
CA ILE A 183 16.84 2.78 -2.23
C ILE A 183 16.23 1.70 -1.32
N ALA A 184 16.54 1.75 -0.01
CA ALA A 184 15.99 0.80 0.95
C ALA A 184 14.46 0.95 1.11
N LEU A 185 13.94 2.18 1.09
CA LEU A 185 12.50 2.46 1.09
C LEU A 185 11.84 1.84 -0.15
N ASP A 186 12.38 2.05 -1.35
CA ASP A 186 11.84 1.49 -2.59
C ASP A 186 11.75 -0.04 -2.54
N ILE A 187 12.78 -0.70 -1.99
CA ILE A 187 12.79 -2.17 -1.81
C ILE A 187 11.70 -2.62 -0.84
N VAL A 188 11.53 -1.94 0.29
CA VAL A 188 10.50 -2.27 1.28
C VAL A 188 9.10 -2.01 0.74
N GLU A 189 8.90 -0.90 0.02
CA GLU A 189 7.63 -0.58 -0.63
C GLU A 189 7.27 -1.59 -1.71
N HIS A 190 8.25 -2.04 -2.49
CA HIS A 190 8.05 -3.12 -3.46
C HIS A 190 7.63 -4.42 -2.76
N LEU A 191 8.26 -4.75 -1.62
CA LEU A 191 7.89 -5.93 -0.83
C LEU A 191 6.45 -5.82 -0.29
N ILE A 192 6.07 -4.67 0.28
CA ILE A 192 4.70 -4.44 0.75
C ILE A 192 3.71 -4.55 -0.40
N ASN A 193 4.03 -3.93 -1.54
CA ASN A 193 3.17 -3.95 -2.71
C ASN A 193 2.92 -5.37 -3.20
N ASN A 194 3.98 -6.18 -3.33
CA ASN A 194 3.87 -7.55 -3.82
C ASN A 194 3.11 -8.48 -2.85
N LEU A 195 3.25 -8.27 -1.53
CA LEU A 195 2.63 -9.16 -0.54
C LEU A 195 1.18 -8.79 -0.21
N TYR A 196 0.80 -7.52 -0.35
CA TYR A 196 -0.49 -7.04 0.18
C TYR A 196 -1.36 -6.29 -0.83
N LEU A 197 -0.78 -5.67 -1.86
CA LEU A 197 -1.51 -4.70 -2.68
C LEU A 197 -1.73 -5.18 -4.12
N ILE A 198 -0.75 -5.87 -4.71
CA ILE A 198 -0.78 -6.24 -6.13
C ILE A 198 -1.99 -7.10 -6.48
N ASP A 199 -2.41 -7.98 -5.56
CA ASP A 199 -3.56 -8.85 -5.77
C ASP A 199 -4.89 -8.09 -5.71
N ILE A 200 -4.95 -6.94 -5.03
CA ILE A 200 -6.17 -6.13 -4.96
C ILE A 200 -6.46 -5.52 -6.34
N ASP A 201 -5.45 -4.85 -6.90
CA ASP A 201 -5.54 -4.25 -8.24
C ASP A 201 -5.69 -5.33 -9.32
N ALA A 202 -5.00 -6.47 -9.18
CA ALA A 202 -5.12 -7.60 -10.10
C ALA A 202 -6.51 -8.23 -10.05
N ASN A 203 -7.10 -8.45 -8.87
CA ASN A 203 -8.43 -9.03 -8.74
C ASN A 203 -9.54 -8.10 -9.26
N GLU A 204 -9.32 -6.79 -9.28
CA GLU A 204 -10.28 -5.83 -9.84
C GLU A 204 -10.31 -5.87 -11.38
N HIS A 205 -9.18 -6.16 -12.02
CA HIS A 205 -9.03 -6.02 -13.46
C HIS A 205 -8.72 -7.31 -14.21
N LEU A 206 -8.38 -8.40 -13.52
CA LEU A 206 -7.97 -9.68 -14.09
C LEU A 206 -8.74 -10.86 -13.48
N ASP A 207 -8.95 -11.88 -14.31
CA ASP A 207 -9.48 -13.18 -13.87
C ASP A 207 -8.38 -14.00 -13.17
N THR A 208 -8.16 -13.73 -11.88
CA THR A 208 -7.17 -14.44 -11.04
C THR A 208 -7.67 -15.81 -10.58
N ILE A 209 -6.74 -16.68 -10.19
CA ILE A 209 -7.05 -17.99 -9.60
C ILE A 209 -7.69 -17.78 -8.21
N ILE A 210 -8.78 -18.50 -7.94
CA ILE A 210 -9.46 -18.51 -6.64
C ILE A 210 -8.89 -19.67 -5.82
N SER A 211 -8.03 -19.32 -4.87
CA SER A 211 -7.31 -20.26 -3.99
C SER A 211 -7.78 -20.21 -2.54
N ASP A 212 -8.70 -19.32 -2.18
CA ASP A 212 -9.28 -19.20 -0.84
C ASP A 212 -10.81 -19.34 -0.82
N TYR A 213 -11.33 -19.88 0.28
CA TYR A 213 -12.75 -20.16 0.44
C TYR A 213 -13.61 -18.89 0.54
N ASP A 214 -13.12 -17.82 1.17
CA ASP A 214 -13.91 -16.59 1.36
C ASP A 214 -14.16 -15.86 0.03
N THR A 215 -13.18 -15.83 -0.88
CA THR A 215 -13.34 -15.32 -2.24
C THR A 215 -14.29 -16.19 -3.04
N PHE A 216 -14.16 -17.52 -2.95
CA PHE A 216 -15.11 -18.46 -3.57
C PHE A 216 -16.56 -18.19 -3.09
N LYS A 217 -16.77 -18.13 -1.77
CA LYS A 217 -18.06 -17.89 -1.14
C LYS A 217 -18.68 -16.56 -1.57
N ARG A 218 -17.91 -15.46 -1.50
CA ARG A 218 -18.38 -14.13 -1.96
C ARG A 218 -18.81 -14.15 -3.41
N MET A 219 -18.07 -14.86 -4.28
CA MET A 219 -18.39 -14.94 -5.70
C MET A 219 -19.65 -15.77 -5.98
N VAL A 220 -19.80 -16.91 -5.30
CA VAL A 220 -21.00 -17.75 -5.35
C VAL A 220 -22.23 -16.96 -4.92
N ILE A 221 -22.16 -16.28 -3.76
CA ILE A 221 -23.25 -15.45 -3.24
C ILE A 221 -23.61 -14.32 -4.20
N LYS A 222 -22.61 -13.60 -4.72
CA LYS A 222 -22.81 -12.50 -5.67
C LYS A 222 -23.54 -12.96 -6.93
N LYS A 223 -23.12 -14.08 -7.53
CA LYS A 223 -23.72 -14.59 -8.76
C LYS A 223 -25.10 -15.18 -8.55
N LEU A 224 -25.29 -15.96 -7.48
CA LEU A 224 -26.62 -16.45 -7.10
C LEU A 224 -27.58 -15.29 -6.82
N GLY A 225 -27.12 -14.19 -6.24
CA GLY A 225 -27.93 -13.00 -5.99
C GLY A 225 -28.61 -12.42 -7.23
N VAL A 226 -28.00 -12.57 -8.41
CA VAL A 226 -28.51 -12.09 -9.70
C VAL A 226 -29.48 -13.08 -10.36
N THR A 227 -29.49 -14.34 -9.93
CA THR A 227 -30.36 -15.38 -10.48
C THR A 227 -31.80 -15.27 -9.96
N THR A 228 -32.74 -15.82 -10.74
CA THR A 228 -34.15 -16.01 -10.36
C THR A 228 -34.30 -16.89 -9.12
N ASN A 229 -35.25 -16.55 -8.24
CA ASN A 229 -35.56 -17.35 -7.05
C ASN A 229 -35.98 -18.78 -7.45
N ASN A 230 -35.63 -19.76 -6.61
CA ASN A 230 -35.97 -21.18 -6.76
C ASN A 230 -35.40 -21.94 -7.97
N SER A 231 -34.52 -21.35 -8.79
CA SER A 231 -33.79 -22.11 -9.81
C SER A 231 -32.67 -22.94 -9.18
N GLN A 232 -32.76 -24.28 -9.26
CA GLN A 232 -31.67 -25.16 -8.82
C GLN A 232 -30.51 -25.11 -9.82
N GLN A 233 -29.31 -24.75 -9.35
CA GLN A 233 -28.11 -24.65 -10.18
C GLN A 233 -26.92 -25.36 -9.53
N THR A 234 -26.04 -25.95 -10.34
CA THR A 234 -24.76 -26.48 -9.86
C THR A 234 -23.76 -25.33 -9.68
N ILE A 235 -22.69 -25.52 -8.88
CA ILE A 235 -21.61 -24.53 -8.75
C ILE A 235 -21.01 -24.16 -10.12
N LYS A 236 -20.90 -25.13 -11.03
CA LYS A 236 -20.44 -24.87 -12.40
C LYS A 236 -21.38 -23.93 -13.16
N ALA A 237 -22.69 -24.10 -13.03
CA ALA A 237 -23.67 -23.23 -13.66
C ALA A 237 -23.72 -21.83 -13.01
N ILE A 238 -23.57 -21.75 -11.68
CA ILE A 238 -23.56 -20.49 -10.93
C ILE A 238 -22.34 -19.65 -11.33
N LEU A 239 -21.16 -20.27 -11.39
CA LEU A 239 -19.91 -19.55 -11.66
C LEU A 239 -19.67 -19.32 -13.15
N ASP A 240 -20.28 -20.09 -14.04
CA ASP A 240 -20.16 -19.95 -15.50
C ASP A 240 -18.67 -19.87 -15.93
N LYS A 241 -18.25 -18.82 -16.62
CA LYS A 241 -16.86 -18.63 -17.06
C LYS A 241 -15.87 -18.58 -15.90
N ASP A 242 -16.28 -18.11 -14.72
CA ASP A 242 -15.41 -18.02 -13.55
C ASP A 242 -15.11 -19.39 -12.92
N TYR A 243 -15.86 -20.44 -13.29
CA TYR A 243 -15.54 -21.81 -12.84
C TYR A 243 -14.12 -22.23 -13.24
N ARG A 244 -13.59 -21.70 -14.36
CA ARG A 244 -12.23 -21.98 -14.84
C ARG A 244 -11.13 -21.43 -13.93
N ARG A 245 -11.47 -20.53 -13.01
CA ARG A 245 -10.55 -19.85 -12.09
C ARG A 245 -10.25 -20.67 -10.84
N ILE A 246 -10.95 -21.79 -10.63
CA ILE A 246 -10.80 -22.64 -9.45
C ILE A 246 -10.06 -23.91 -9.87
N GLU A 247 -8.89 -24.18 -9.28
CA GLU A 247 -8.20 -25.43 -9.53
C GLU A 247 -8.99 -26.61 -8.93
N PRO A 248 -8.98 -27.79 -9.59
CA PRO A 248 -9.69 -28.98 -9.10
C PRO A 248 -9.30 -29.41 -7.67
N SER A 249 -8.08 -29.09 -7.24
CA SER A 249 -7.55 -29.36 -5.90
C SER A 249 -8.33 -28.65 -4.80
N TYR A 250 -8.77 -27.42 -5.02
CA TYR A 250 -9.52 -26.62 -4.04
C TYR A 250 -11.03 -26.84 -4.11
N LEU A 251 -11.54 -27.11 -5.31
CA LEU A 251 -12.98 -27.10 -5.59
C LEU A 251 -13.79 -28.02 -4.64
N ASN A 252 -13.30 -29.25 -4.41
CA ASN A 252 -14.01 -30.19 -3.56
C ASN A 252 -14.10 -29.70 -2.10
N ASN A 253 -13.01 -29.16 -1.56
CA ASN A 253 -12.99 -28.64 -0.20
C ASN A 253 -13.90 -27.43 -0.06
N PHE A 254 -13.86 -26.49 -1.02
CA PHE A 254 -14.74 -25.32 -1.01
C PHE A 254 -16.22 -25.67 -1.09
N ILE A 255 -16.58 -26.67 -1.90
CA ILE A 255 -17.97 -27.14 -1.97
C ILE A 255 -18.39 -27.76 -0.63
N GLN A 256 -17.54 -28.55 0.02
CA GLN A 256 -17.86 -29.14 1.33
C GLN A 256 -18.01 -28.06 2.41
N GLU A 257 -17.08 -27.10 2.49
CA GLU A 257 -17.16 -25.97 3.42
C GLU A 257 -18.45 -25.15 3.20
N LEU A 258 -18.81 -24.88 1.94
CA LEU A 258 -20.06 -24.19 1.61
C LEU A 258 -21.29 -24.97 2.06
N ILE A 259 -21.31 -26.29 1.83
CA ILE A 259 -22.41 -27.16 2.28
C ILE A 259 -22.53 -27.13 3.81
N GLU A 260 -21.41 -27.17 4.53
CA GLU A 260 -21.40 -27.09 5.99
C GLU A 260 -21.90 -25.74 6.52
N GLU A 261 -21.48 -24.62 5.93
CA GLU A 261 -21.96 -23.29 6.34
C GLU A 261 -23.46 -23.10 6.05
N ILE A 262 -23.96 -23.64 4.94
CA ILE A 262 -25.40 -23.63 4.64
C ILE A 262 -26.16 -24.47 5.67
N LYS A 263 -25.67 -25.68 6.02
CA LYS A 263 -26.29 -26.54 7.03
C LYS A 263 -26.30 -25.91 8.42
N LYS A 264 -25.27 -25.12 8.76
CA LYS A 264 -25.18 -24.36 10.03
C LYS A 264 -26.09 -23.12 10.04
N GLY A 265 -26.67 -22.74 8.89
CA GLY A 265 -27.52 -21.56 8.77
C GLY A 265 -26.74 -20.24 8.78
N THR A 266 -25.43 -20.28 8.55
CA THR A 266 -24.55 -19.10 8.55
C THR A 266 -24.74 -18.24 7.29
N ILE A 267 -25.24 -18.84 6.20
CA ILE A 267 -25.52 -18.17 4.92
C ILE A 267 -27.03 -18.10 4.73
N ALA A 268 -27.62 -16.92 4.82
CA ALA A 268 -29.09 -16.75 4.86
C ALA A 268 -29.78 -16.81 3.49
N ASN A 269 -29.04 -16.61 2.40
CA ASN A 269 -29.57 -16.41 1.05
C ASN A 269 -29.33 -17.59 0.08
N ILE A 270 -28.78 -18.70 0.58
CA ILE A 270 -28.51 -19.92 -0.20
C ILE A 270 -29.00 -21.15 0.56
N ALA A 271 -29.69 -22.06 -0.13
CA ALA A 271 -30.12 -23.35 0.37
C ALA A 271 -29.58 -24.50 -0.49
N LEU A 272 -29.50 -25.69 0.11
CA LEU A 272 -29.18 -26.93 -0.61
C LEU A 272 -30.39 -27.37 -1.45
N GLY A 273 -30.16 -27.58 -2.74
CA GLY A 273 -31.10 -28.22 -3.66
C GLY A 273 -30.87 -29.73 -3.76
N ASP A 274 -31.32 -30.32 -4.87
CA ASP A 274 -31.21 -31.77 -5.09
C ASP A 274 -29.75 -32.22 -5.19
N THR A 275 -29.51 -33.50 -4.88
CA THR A 275 -28.26 -34.18 -5.19
C THR A 275 -28.52 -35.18 -6.32
N LYS A 276 -27.84 -35.05 -7.47
CA LYS A 276 -28.09 -35.91 -8.66
C LYS A 276 -26.84 -36.67 -9.10
N ILE A 277 -27.02 -37.95 -9.43
CA ILE A 277 -25.98 -38.80 -10.04
C ILE A 277 -26.20 -38.78 -11.55
N HIS A 278 -25.24 -38.21 -12.29
CA HIS A 278 -25.38 -38.01 -13.74
C HIS A 278 -24.80 -39.16 -14.59
N ALA A 279 -24.05 -40.10 -13.99
CA ALA A 279 -23.54 -41.32 -14.64
C ALA A 279 -23.09 -42.36 -13.60
N GLU A 280 -23.18 -43.64 -13.92
CA GLU A 280 -22.65 -44.73 -13.08
C GLU A 280 -21.16 -44.53 -12.78
N GLY A 281 -20.79 -44.61 -11.50
CA GLY A 281 -19.41 -44.44 -11.03
C GLY A 281 -18.91 -43.01 -10.85
N LYS A 282 -19.73 -41.97 -11.15
CA LYS A 282 -19.36 -40.56 -10.86
C LYS A 282 -19.88 -40.10 -9.50
N PRO A 283 -19.16 -39.19 -8.81
CA PRO A 283 -19.63 -38.65 -7.55
C PRO A 283 -20.93 -37.84 -7.74
N PRO A 284 -21.83 -37.87 -6.74
CA PRO A 284 -23.06 -37.09 -6.78
C PRO A 284 -22.77 -35.59 -6.87
N VAL A 285 -23.56 -34.86 -7.68
CA VAL A 285 -23.43 -33.41 -7.85
C VAL A 285 -24.50 -32.70 -7.02
N GLN A 286 -24.06 -31.77 -6.16
CA GLN A 286 -24.94 -30.95 -5.33
C GLN A 286 -25.45 -29.72 -6.09
N TYR A 287 -26.76 -29.48 -6.01
CA TYR A 287 -27.40 -28.27 -6.51
C TYR A 287 -27.62 -27.26 -5.38
N PHE A 288 -27.64 -25.98 -5.73
CA PHE A 288 -27.81 -24.85 -4.82
C PHE A 288 -28.95 -23.96 -5.34
N VAL A 289 -29.67 -23.34 -4.41
CA VAL A 289 -30.85 -22.53 -4.70
C VAL A 289 -30.76 -21.21 -3.93
N LYS A 290 -31.13 -20.11 -4.59
CA LYS A 290 -31.37 -18.84 -3.91
C LYS A 290 -32.68 -18.89 -3.14
N VAL A 291 -32.63 -18.60 -1.85
CA VAL A 291 -33.80 -18.47 -0.95
C VAL A 291 -33.98 -17.02 -0.50
N GLU A 292 -35.23 -16.62 -0.30
CA GLU A 292 -35.54 -15.30 0.27
C GLU A 292 -35.14 -15.25 1.75
N VAL A 293 -34.46 -14.17 2.15
CA VAL A 293 -34.11 -13.93 3.55
C VAL A 293 -35.41 -13.68 4.32
N PRO A 294 -35.71 -14.44 5.40
CA PRO A 294 -36.85 -14.16 6.26
C PRO A 294 -36.74 -12.73 6.80
N LYS A 295 -37.83 -11.94 6.73
CA LYS A 295 -37.89 -10.52 7.13
C LYS A 295 -37.40 -10.24 8.57
N GLU A 296 -37.29 -11.25 9.41
CA GLU A 296 -36.90 -11.14 10.83
C GLU A 296 -35.39 -10.89 11.05
N LYS A 297 -34.52 -11.16 10.06
CA LYS A 297 -33.06 -10.91 10.17
C LYS A 297 -32.57 -9.55 9.63
N GLN A 298 -33.48 -8.67 9.18
CA GLN A 298 -33.11 -7.36 8.61
C GLN A 298 -32.88 -6.25 9.65
N LEU A 299 -32.99 -6.55 10.95
CA LEU A 299 -32.97 -5.57 12.04
C LEU A 299 -31.66 -5.53 12.85
N GLU A 300 -30.68 -6.39 12.59
CA GLU A 300 -29.44 -6.44 13.38
C GLU A 300 -28.19 -5.86 12.70
N GLU A 301 -28.30 -5.38 11.45
CA GLU A 301 -27.19 -4.70 10.76
C GLU A 301 -27.63 -3.30 10.29
N LYS A 302 -27.67 -2.36 11.24
CA LYS A 302 -27.56 -0.91 10.97
C LYS A 302 -26.49 -0.31 11.85
#